data_AF-A0AA91I6T9-F1
#
_entry.id   AF-A0AA91I6T9-F1
#
_cell.length_a   1.000
_cell.length_b   1.000
_cell.length_c   1.000
_cell.angle_alpha   90.00
_cell.angle_beta   90.00
_cell.angle_gamma   90.00
#
_symmetry.space_group_name_H-M   'P 1'
#
loop_
_entity.id
_entity.type
_entity.pdbx_description
1 polymer ?
#
loop_
_entity_poly.entity_id
_entity_poly.type
_entity_poly.pdbx_seq_one_letter_code
_entity_poly.pdbx_strand_id
1 'polypeptide(L)' 'MNRAGFIALIGLVVCSGASGCAPVQPWERGILAKPQMAISANPMSDEMRGHIYGSREAGAGSNTAKGGGGCGCY' A
#
# COMPACT_ATOMS: atom_id res chain seq x y z
N MET A 1 -35.69 -10.20 -10.34
CA MET A 1 -34.37 -9.99 -9.72
C MET A 1 -34.59 -9.40 -8.33
N ASN A 2 -34.46 -10.21 -7.28
CA ASN A 2 -34.91 -9.82 -5.94
C ASN A 2 -33.96 -8.78 -5.35
N ARG A 3 -34.41 -7.53 -5.22
CA ARG A 3 -33.62 -6.39 -4.69
C ARG A 3 -32.95 -6.73 -3.36
N ALA A 4 -33.61 -7.53 -2.52
CA ALA A 4 -33.08 -8.03 -1.25
C ALA A 4 -31.86 -8.97 -1.41
N GLY A 5 -31.84 -9.83 -2.44
CA GLY A 5 -30.71 -10.72 -2.71
C GLY A 5 -29.49 -9.95 -3.25
N PHE A 6 -29.73 -8.89 -4.02
CA PHE A 6 -28.65 -8.02 -4.52
C PHE A 6 -28.01 -7.20 -3.39
N ILE A 7 -28.81 -6.71 -2.44
CA ILE A 7 -28.30 -5.99 -1.25
C ILE A 7 -27.50 -6.93 -0.35
N ALA A 8 -27.96 -8.17 -0.14
CA ALA A 8 -27.24 -9.16 0.66
C ALA A 8 -25.88 -9.55 0.05
N LEU A 9 -25.82 -9.67 -1.29
CA LEU A 9 -24.57 -9.96 -2.01
C LEU A 9 -23.54 -8.83 -1.89
N ILE A 10 -23.98 -7.57 -1.99
CA ILE A 10 -23.10 -6.41 -1.82
C ILE A 10 -22.57 -6.34 -0.38
N GLY A 11 -23.43 -6.59 0.62
CA GLY A 11 -23.02 -6.61 2.02
C GLY A 11 -21.95 -7.67 2.32
N LEU A 12 -22.07 -8.86 1.72
CA LEU A 12 -21.10 -9.95 1.87
C LEU A 12 -19.72 -9.58 1.30
N VAL A 13 -19.69 -8.93 0.12
CA VAL A 13 -18.45 -8.53 -0.57
C VAL A 13 -17.71 -7.42 0.19
N VAL A 14 -18.45 -6.48 0.81
CA VAL A 14 -17.82 -5.41 1.60
C VAL A 14 -17.20 -5.94 2.89
N CYS A 15 -17.84 -6.94 3.53
CA CYS A 15 -17.37 -7.46 4.81
C CYS A 15 -16.06 -8.28 4.71
N SER A 16 -15.82 -8.95 3.58
CA SER A 16 -14.60 -9.76 3.37
C SER A 16 -13.33 -8.92 3.18
N GLY A 17 -13.45 -7.69 2.68
CA GLY A 17 -12.31 -6.78 2.45
C GLY A 17 -11.71 -6.18 3.74
N ALA A 18 -12.43 -6.18 4.86
CA ALA A 18 -11.97 -5.58 6.11
C ALA A 18 -10.92 -6.43 6.86
N SER A 19 -10.73 -7.69 6.47
CA SER A 19 -9.81 -8.63 7.13
C SER A 19 -8.32 -8.35 6.88
N GLY A 20 -7.98 -7.44 5.95
CA GLY A 20 -6.59 -7.08 5.64
C GLY A 20 -5.93 -6.08 6.59
N CYS A 21 -6.72 -5.41 7.44
CA CYS A 21 -6.23 -4.37 8.35
C CYS A 21 -5.99 -4.94 9.77
N ALA A 22 -4.96 -5.79 9.92
CA ALA A 22 -4.49 -6.22 11.24
C ALA A 22 -3.34 -5.32 11.71
N PRO A 23 -3.34 -4.83 12.97
CA PRO A 23 -2.21 -4.09 13.51
C PRO A 23 -1.01 -5.05 13.70
N VAL A 24 0.02 -4.88 12.87
CA VAL A 24 1.26 -5.66 12.94
C VAL A 24 2.31 -4.88 13.70
N GLN A 25 3.06 -5.54 14.59
CA GLN A 25 4.07 -4.87 15.39
C GLN A 25 5.22 -4.37 14.50
N PRO A 26 5.87 -3.22 14.82
CA PRO A 26 6.88 -2.61 13.97
C PRO A 26 8.01 -3.55 13.52
N TRP A 27 8.45 -4.46 14.39
CA TRP A 27 9.54 -5.41 14.12
C TRP A 27 9.13 -6.65 13.32
N GLU A 28 7.84 -7.01 13.33
CA GLU A 28 7.33 -8.14 12.52
C GLU A 28 7.29 -7.78 11.04
N ARG A 29 7.16 -6.48 10.71
CA ARG A 29 7.09 -5.99 9.33
C ARG A 29 8.30 -6.39 8.47
N GLY A 30 9.49 -6.48 9.04
CA GLY A 30 10.69 -6.93 8.29
C GLY A 30 10.62 -8.39 7.84
N ILE A 31 9.87 -9.22 8.56
CA ILE A 31 9.67 -10.65 8.25
C ILE A 31 8.53 -10.84 7.25
N LEU A 32 7.46 -10.02 7.35
CA LEU A 32 6.32 -10.07 6.43
C LEU A 32 6.63 -9.43 5.06
N ALA A 33 7.48 -8.39 5.02
CA ALA A 33 7.86 -7.69 3.79
C ALA A 33 8.89 -8.49 2.99
N LYS A 34 8.42 -9.49 2.25
CA LYS A 34 9.27 -10.34 1.42
C LYS A 34 9.91 -9.53 0.28
N PRO A 35 11.15 -9.85 -0.17
CA PRO A 35 11.85 -9.09 -1.22
C PRO A 35 11.06 -8.97 -2.54
N GLN A 36 10.34 -10.04 -2.91
CA GLN A 36 9.49 -10.10 -4.10
C GLN A 36 8.25 -9.19 -4.05
N MET A 37 7.89 -8.65 -2.89
CA MET A 37 6.77 -7.71 -2.73
C MET A 37 7.24 -6.26 -2.87
N ALA A 38 8.54 -6.02 -3.08
CA ALA A 38 9.09 -4.69 -3.22
C ALA A 38 8.41 -3.92 -4.36
N ILE A 39 7.94 -2.71 -4.06
CA ILE A 39 7.27 -1.82 -5.02
C ILE A 39 8.24 -1.39 -6.13
N SER A 40 9.52 -1.21 -5.77
CA SER A 40 10.58 -0.88 -6.71
C SER A 40 11.63 -1.98 -6.77
N ALA A 41 12.05 -2.30 -7.99
CA ALA A 41 13.16 -3.22 -8.23
C ALA A 41 14.52 -2.58 -7.90
N ASN A 42 14.63 -1.25 -7.99
CA ASN A 42 15.83 -0.50 -7.65
C ASN A 42 15.49 0.75 -6.81
N PRO A 43 15.35 0.60 -5.48
CA PRO A 43 14.90 1.68 -4.60
C PRO A 43 15.83 2.88 -4.63
N MET A 44 17.15 2.67 -4.75
CA MET A 44 18.13 3.77 -4.79
C MET A 44 17.90 4.69 -6.00
N SER A 45 17.63 4.10 -7.17
CA SER A 45 17.39 4.89 -8.38
C SER A 45 16.08 5.67 -8.34
N ASP A 46 15.06 5.13 -7.68
CA ASP A 46 13.75 5.76 -7.58
C ASP A 46 13.77 6.91 -6.56
N GLU A 47 14.49 6.77 -5.45
CA GLU A 47 14.73 7.87 -4.50
C GLU A 47 15.48 9.03 -5.20
N MET A 48 16.52 8.72 -5.98
CA MET A 48 17.26 9.74 -6.73
C MET A 48 16.37 10.47 -7.74
N ARG A 49 15.52 9.75 -8.49
CA ARG A 49 14.56 10.35 -9.41
C ARG A 49 13.53 11.20 -8.67
N GLY A 50 13.01 10.73 -7.54
CA GLY A 50 12.11 11.48 -6.67
C GLY A 50 12.74 12.79 -6.20
N HIS A 51 13.98 12.74 -5.70
CA HIS A 51 14.72 13.94 -5.29
C HIS A 51 14.90 14.95 -6.42
N ILE A 52 15.27 14.49 -7.62
CA ILE A 52 15.43 15.36 -8.80
C ILE A 52 14.09 15.99 -9.19
N TYR A 53 13.03 15.18 -9.21
CA TYR A 53 11.69 15.62 -9.59
C TYR A 53 11.11 16.63 -8.60
N GLY A 54 11.17 16.34 -7.29
CA GLY A 54 10.72 17.28 -6.25
C GLY A 54 11.48 18.60 -6.26
N SER A 55 12.79 18.56 -6.55
CA SER A 55 13.61 19.76 -6.70
C SER A 55 13.19 20.61 -7.90
N ARG A 56 12.73 19.98 -8.99
CA ARG A 56 12.28 20.68 -10.20
C ARG A 56 10.90 21.30 -10.05
N GLU A 57 10.00 20.64 -9.32
CA GLU A 57 8.61 21.08 -9.18
C GLU A 57 8.35 21.95 -7.94
N ALA A 58 9.38 22.23 -7.14
CA ALA A 58 9.23 22.88 -5.82
C ALA A 58 8.16 22.20 -4.93
N GLY A 59 7.90 20.92 -5.19
CA GLY A 59 6.89 20.12 -4.50
C GLY A 59 7.51 19.44 -3.29
N ALA A 60 7.25 19.99 -2.10
CA ALA A 60 7.63 19.38 -0.83
C ALA A 60 6.82 18.09 -0.58
N GLY A 61 7.09 17.01 -1.31
CA GLY A 61 6.36 15.75 -1.15
C GLY A 61 6.57 14.68 -2.20
N SER A 62 7.56 14.79 -3.08
CA SER A 62 7.73 13.91 -4.24
C SER A 62 8.21 12.47 -3.94
N ASN A 63 7.98 11.93 -2.74
CA ASN A 63 8.36 10.55 -2.42
C ASN A 63 7.78 10.11 -1.06
N THR A 64 6.46 9.94 -0.98
CA THR A 64 5.78 9.39 0.22
C THR A 64 5.53 7.88 0.13
N ALA A 65 6.17 7.16 -0.79
CA ALA A 65 6.16 5.69 -0.80
C ALA A 65 7.31 5.13 0.04
N LYS A 66 7.46 5.57 1.30
CA LYS A 66 8.38 4.95 2.28
C LYS A 66 7.86 3.61 2.82
N GLY A 67 6.73 3.12 2.30
CA GLY A 67 6.18 1.81 2.61
C GLY A 67 6.84 0.74 1.76
N GLY A 68 7.86 0.07 2.32
CA GLY A 68 8.38 -1.17 1.76
C GLY A 68 7.25 -2.17 1.48
N GLY A 69 7.42 -2.93 0.39
CA GLY A 69 6.46 -3.89 -0.14
C GLY A 69 5.59 -4.64 0.87
N GLY A 70 4.27 -4.58 0.68
CA GLY A 70 3.24 -5.15 1.56
C GLY A 70 1.90 -4.43 1.35
N CYS A 71 0.85 -4.78 2.10
CA CYS A 71 -0.49 -4.19 1.98
C CYS A 71 -0.60 -2.68 2.33
N GLY A 72 0.52 -1.98 2.53
CA GLY A 72 0.54 -0.51 2.61
C GLY A 72 -0.15 0.09 3.83
N CYS A 73 -0.53 -0.71 4.84
CA CYS A 73 -1.10 -0.19 6.08
C CYS A 73 0.00 0.48 6.93
N TYR A 74 0.18 1.78 6.73
CA TYR A 74 0.86 2.71 7.63
C TYR A 74 -0.12 3.77 8.13
#